data_AF-A0A7W0N8B0-F1
#
_entry.id   AF-A0A7W0N8B0-F1
#
_cell.length_a   1.000
_cell.length_b   1.000
_cell.length_c   1.000
_cell.angle_alpha   90.00
_cell.angle_beta   90.00
_cell.angle_gamma   90.00
#
_symmetry.space_group_name_H-M   'P 1'
#
loop_
_entity.id
_entity.type
_entity.pdbx_description
1 polymer ?
#
loop_
_entity_poly.entity_id
_entity_poly.type
_entity_poly.pdbx_seq_one_letter_code
_entity_poly.pdbx_strand_id
1 'polypeptide(L)'
;MKIKLLFLIVSLLFAFNCNQSATNSNSGNASTGNTAAKKRIGVSLLTREDDFYRTLEAGLQEAARQNNFELIVQSGDKDLSK
;
A
#
# COMPACT_ATOMS: atom_id res chain seq x y z
N MET A 1 -43.54 9.80 19.31
CA MET A 1 -42.07 10.06 19.32
C MET A 1 -41.23 9.06 18.51
N LYS A 2 -41.75 7.89 18.12
CA LYS A 2 -40.99 6.85 17.40
C LYS A 2 -40.78 7.15 15.89
N ILE A 3 -41.67 7.94 15.28
CA ILE A 3 -41.60 8.29 13.84
C ILE A 3 -40.49 9.32 13.51
N LYS A 4 -40.18 10.24 14.44
CA LYS A 4 -39.05 11.17 14.29
C LYS A 4 -37.69 10.46 14.41
N LEU A 5 -37.62 9.39 15.21
CA LEU A 5 -36.43 8.56 15.35
C LEU A 5 -36.19 7.68 14.11
N LEU A 6 -37.25 7.19 13.47
CA LEU A 6 -37.16 6.42 12.23
C LEU A 6 -36.65 7.29 11.05
N PHE A 7 -37.11 8.54 10.94
CA PHE A 7 -36.64 9.48 9.91
C PHE A 7 -35.17 9.87 10.06
N LEU A 8 -34.66 9.96 11.29
CA LEU A 8 -33.27 10.29 11.58
C LEU A 8 -32.30 9.14 11.23
N ILE A 9 -32.77 7.88 11.34
CA ILE A 9 -31.97 6.69 11.00
C ILE A 9 -31.93 6.45 9.48
N VAL A 10 -33.03 6.70 8.76
CA VAL A 10 -33.09 6.55 7.28
C VAL A 10 -32.19 7.56 6.57
N SER A 11 -32.05 8.76 7.12
CA SER A 11 -31.21 9.82 6.52
C SER A 11 -29.71 9.53 6.68
N LEU A 12 -29.31 8.75 7.69
CA LEU A 12 -27.91 8.41 7.96
C LEU A 12 -27.36 7.31 7.04
N LEU A 13 -28.24 6.53 6.40
CA LEU A 13 -27.86 5.44 5.50
C LEU A 13 -27.56 5.88 4.07
N PHE A 14 -27.93 7.11 3.67
CA PHE A 14 -27.71 7.62 2.31
C PHE A 14 -26.35 8.29 2.08
N ALA A 15 -25.55 8.54 3.13
CA ALA A 15 -24.27 9.27 3.02
C ALA A 15 -23.03 8.38 2.73
N PHE A 16 -23.18 7.05 2.62
CA PHE A 16 -22.05 6.13 2.48
C PHE A 16 -21.72 5.68 1.04
N ASN A 17 -22.42 6.18 0.02
CA ASN A 17 -22.26 5.70 -1.36
C ASN A 17 -21.68 6.76 -2.31
N CYS A 18 -20.51 7.28 -1.96
CA CYS A 18 -19.67 8.00 -2.91
C CYS A 18 -18.20 7.59 -2.69
N ASN A 19 -17.86 6.40 -3.17
CA ASN A 19 -16.48 5.99 -3.36
C ASN A 19 -16.32 5.48 -4.80
N GLN A 20 -16.48 6.43 -5.74
CA GLN A 20 -16.23 6.21 -7.16
C GLN A 20 -14.71 6.11 -7.36
N SER A 21 -14.18 4.90 -7.18
CA SER A 21 -12.84 4.55 -7.64
C SER A 21 -12.84 4.63 -9.16
N ALA A 22 -12.14 5.63 -9.70
CA ALA A 22 -11.92 5.79 -11.13
C ALA A 22 -11.31 4.51 -11.71
N THR A 23 -12.10 3.78 -12.49
CA THR A 23 -11.66 2.56 -13.19
C THR A 23 -10.90 3.01 -14.43
N ASN A 24 -9.57 2.96 -14.36
CA ASN A 24 -8.69 3.17 -15.51
C ASN A 24 -8.70 1.88 -16.34
N SER A 25 -9.50 1.86 -17.41
CA SER A 25 -9.61 0.72 -18.33
C SER A 25 -8.35 0.61 -19.19
N ASN A 26 -7.31 -0.05 -18.68
CA ASN A 26 -6.23 -0.54 -19.53
C ASN A 26 -6.57 -1.98 -19.98
N SER A 27 -6.92 -2.12 -21.25
CA SER A 27 -7.14 -3.38 -21.93
C SER A 27 -5.81 -4.15 -22.02
N GLY A 28 -5.64 -5.14 -21.17
CA GLY A 28 -4.46 -5.99 -21.12
C GLY A 28 -4.84 -7.42 -20.75
N ASN A 29 -5.05 -8.22 -21.79
CA ASN A 29 -5.04 -9.68 -21.89
C ASN A 29 -5.06 -10.50 -20.58
N ALA A 30 -6.15 -11.23 -20.37
CA ALA A 30 -6.34 -12.16 -19.27
C ALA A 30 -5.33 -13.32 -19.31
N SER A 31 -4.50 -13.42 -18.28
CA SER A 31 -3.79 -14.65 -17.91
C SER A 31 -4.20 -15.05 -16.50
N THR A 32 -4.94 -16.16 -16.46
CA THR A 32 -5.27 -17.08 -15.38
C THR A 32 -4.31 -17.08 -14.18
N GLY A 33 -4.87 -16.88 -12.98
CA GLY A 33 -4.20 -17.06 -11.68
C GLY A 33 -4.37 -15.87 -10.74
N ASN A 34 -5.59 -15.61 -10.27
CA ASN A 34 -5.89 -14.48 -9.37
C ASN A 34 -5.42 -14.75 -7.93
N THR A 35 -4.13 -14.98 -7.72
CA THR A 35 -3.50 -14.58 -6.47
C THR A 35 -3.28 -13.08 -6.60
N ALA A 36 -4.07 -12.28 -5.89
CA ALA A 36 -3.91 -10.83 -5.89
C ALA A 36 -2.42 -10.48 -5.70
N ALA A 37 -1.81 -9.89 -6.72
CA ALA A 37 -0.39 -9.59 -6.71
C ALA A 37 -0.06 -8.70 -5.51
N LYS A 38 1.02 -9.02 -4.78
CA LYS A 38 1.46 -8.21 -3.64
C LYS A 38 1.77 -6.80 -4.12
N LYS A 39 1.33 -5.80 -3.35
CA LYS A 39 1.74 -4.41 -3.59
C LYS A 39 3.25 -4.31 -3.33
N ARG A 40 3.96 -3.52 -4.13
CA ARG A 40 5.43 -3.41 -4.09
C ARG A 40 5.87 -2.05 -3.54
N ILE A 41 6.92 -2.03 -2.74
CA ILE A 41 7.54 -0.82 -2.19
C ILE A 41 9.03 -0.84 -2.56
N GLY A 42 9.50 0.20 -3.23
CA GLY A 42 10.92 0.42 -3.50
C GLY A 42 11.51 1.44 -2.53
N VAL A 43 12.64 1.11 -1.92
CA VAL A 43 13.39 2.00 -1.02
C VAL A 43 14.84 2.09 -1.50
N SER A 44 15.34 3.31 -1.63
CA SER A 44 16.76 3.57 -1.86
C SER A 44 17.37 4.10 -0.57
N LEU A 45 18.29 3.35 0.02
CA LEU A 45 19.10 3.78 1.15
C LEU A 45 20.33 4.53 0.64
N LEU A 46 20.80 5.49 1.44
CA LEU A 46 22.05 6.18 1.15
C LEU A 46 23.22 5.21 1.21
N THR A 47 23.32 4.45 2.30
CA THR A 47 24.38 3.47 2.54
C THR A 47 23.90 2.31 3.41
N ARG A 48 24.65 1.21 3.47
CA ARG A 48 24.48 0.10 4.44
C ARG A 48 25.64 -0.04 5.42
N GLU A 49 26.58 0.91 5.42
CA GLU A 49 27.80 0.84 6.24
C GLU A 49 27.55 1.14 7.72
N ASP A 50 26.53 1.94 8.04
CA ASP A 50 26.19 2.29 9.42
C ASP A 50 25.05 1.41 9.97
N ASP A 51 25.12 1.10 11.26
CA ASP A 51 24.11 0.34 12.01
C ASP A 51 22.71 0.96 11.94
N PHE A 52 22.62 2.28 11.81
CA PHE A 52 21.35 2.98 11.60
C PHE A 52 20.61 2.46 10.37
N TYR A 53 21.28 2.39 9.20
CA TYR A 53 20.64 1.97 7.96
C TYR A 53 20.29 0.48 7.96
N ARG A 54 21.12 -0.35 8.60
CA ARG A 54 20.84 -1.78 8.79
C ARG A 54 19.60 -1.99 9.66
N THR A 55 19.48 -1.23 10.74
CA THR A 55 18.33 -1.28 11.66
C THR A 55 17.06 -0.79 10.96
N LEU A 56 17.17 0.30 10.18
CA LEU A 56 16.08 0.81 9.36
C LEU A 56 15.61 -0.22 8.34
N GLU A 57 16.53 -0.85 7.61
CA GLU A 57 16.22 -1.90 6.63
C GLU A 57 15.48 -3.07 7.28
N ALA A 58 15.94 -3.54 8.45
CA ALA A 58 15.27 -4.59 9.20
C ALA A 58 13.83 -4.21 9.61
N GLY A 59 13.62 -2.98 10.09
CA GLY A 59 12.29 -2.48 10.45
C GLY A 59 11.35 -2.39 9.24
N LEU A 60 11.87 -1.95 8.08
CA LEU A 60 11.11 -1.91 6.84
C LEU A 60 10.71 -3.30 6.35
N GLN A 61 11.64 -4.26 6.40
CA GLN A 61 11.39 -5.66 6.01
C GLN A 61 10.29 -6.28 6.87
N GLU A 62 10.36 -6.07 8.19
CA GLU A 62 9.36 -6.59 9.12
C GLU A 62 7.98 -5.97 8.87
N ALA A 63 7.90 -4.64 8.70
CA ALA A 63 6.64 -3.96 8.41
C ALA A 63 6.03 -4.42 7.07
N ALA A 64 6.85 -4.57 6.03
CA ALA A 64 6.39 -5.06 4.72
C ALA A 64 5.83 -6.49 4.81
N ARG A 65 6.51 -7.37 5.56
CA ARG A 65 6.08 -8.75 5.81
C ARG A 65 4.73 -8.79 6.53
N GLN A 66 4.56 -8.01 7.59
CA GLN A 66 3.31 -7.93 8.37
C GLN A 66 2.12 -7.44 7.53
N ASN A 67 2.39 -6.62 6.51
CA ASN A 67 1.36 -6.00 5.69
C ASN A 67 1.23 -6.61 4.28
N ASN A 68 1.87 -7.76 4.03
CA ASN A 68 1.85 -8.48 2.75
C ASN A 68 2.31 -7.63 1.54
N PHE A 69 3.29 -6.75 1.76
CA PHE A 69 3.98 -6.03 0.70
C PHE A 69 5.24 -6.79 0.26
N GLU A 70 5.61 -6.62 -1.01
CA GLU A 70 6.95 -6.94 -1.50
C GLU A 70 7.84 -5.70 -1.29
N LEU A 71 8.93 -5.85 -0.55
CA LEU A 71 9.90 -4.76 -0.33
C LEU A 71 11.16 -5.00 -1.16
N ILE A 72 11.59 -3.97 -1.87
CA ILE A 72 12.82 -3.95 -2.67
C ILE A 72 13.70 -2.84 -2.11
N VAL A 73 14.85 -3.21 -1.53
CA VAL A 73 15.79 -2.25 -0.94
C VAL A 73 17.08 -2.23 -1.74
N GLN A 74 17.44 -1.05 -2.22
CA GLN A 74 18.73 -0.78 -2.86
C GLN A 74 19.51 0.21 -2.03
N SER A 75 20.83 0.21 -2.14
CA SER A 75 21.70 1.20 -1.49
C SER A 75 22.61 1.87 -2.51
N GLY A 76 22.94 3.14 -2.23
CA GLY A 76 23.84 3.97 -3.03
C GLY A 76 25.33 3.66 -2.87
N ASP A 77 25.69 2.62 -2.10
CA ASP A 77 27.10 2.28 -1.79
C ASP A 77 27.97 2.06 -3.03
N LYS A 78 27.35 1.76 -4.18
CA LYS A 78 28.04 1.50 -5.46
C LYS A 78 27.99 2.66 -6.47
N ASP A 79 27.55 3.86 -6.09
CA ASP A 79 27.75 5.05 -6.93
C ASP A 79 29.14 5.66 -6.70
N LEU A 80 30.17 4.86 -6.97
CA LEU A 80 31.57 5.30 -6.97
C LEU A 80 31.95 5.83 -8.36
N SER A 81 31.22 6.85 -8.82
CA SER A 81 31.56 7.59 -10.04
C SER A 81 32.78 8.51 -9.81
N LYS A 82 33.91 7.97 -9.34
CA LYS A 82 35.25 8.58 -9.35
C LYS A 82 36.33 7.51 -9.36
#